data_AF-A0A963WJN8-F1
#
_entry.id   AF-A0A963WJN8-F1
#
_cell.length_a   1.000
_cell.length_b   1.000
_cell.length_c   1.000
_cell.angle_alpha   90.00
_cell.angle_beta   90.00
_cell.angle_gamma   90.00
#
_symmetry.space_group_name_H-M   'P 1'
#
loop_
_entity.id
_entity.type
_entity.pdbx_description
1 polymer ?
#
loop_
_entity_poly.entity_id
_entity_poly.type
_entity_poly.pdbx_seq_one_letter_code
_entity_poly.pdbx_strand_id
1 'polypeptide(L)'
;MASNPNQTIVIDGKEYALDALNDETRQLIGSIRGVDVEITRLRRQIAIAQTARAAYARSVAASLPKDGEAAAAAEAEATSEA
;
A
#
# COMPACT_ATOMS: atom_id res chain seq x y z
N MET A 1 -45.57 -0.64 -18.33
CA MET A 1 -44.82 0.25 -17.42
C MET A 1 -44.52 -0.54 -16.16
N ALA A 2 -43.27 -0.97 -15.98
CA ALA A 2 -42.80 -1.59 -14.75
C ALA A 2 -41.57 -0.80 -14.32
N SER A 3 -41.77 0.21 -13.47
CA SER A 3 -40.68 0.92 -12.82
C SER A 3 -40.02 -0.05 -11.85
N ASN A 4 -38.81 -0.50 -12.20
CA ASN A 4 -37.98 -1.33 -11.35
C ASN A 4 -37.60 -0.57 -10.06
N PRO A 5 -37.41 -1.26 -8.93
CA PRO A 5 -37.28 -0.61 -7.63
C PRO A 5 -36.05 0.31 -7.65
N ASN A 6 -36.33 1.59 -7.43
CA ASN A 6 -35.42 2.70 -7.17
C ASN A 6 -34.00 2.24 -6.78
N GLN A 7 -33.12 2.15 -7.78
CA GLN A 7 -31.72 1.89 -7.55
C GLN A 7 -31.11 3.19 -6.98
N THR A 8 -31.10 3.34 -5.67
CA THR A 8 -30.50 4.50 -5.00
C THR A 8 -29.02 4.24 -4.72
N ILE A 9 -28.19 5.26 -4.88
CA ILE A 9 -26.79 5.23 -4.49
C ILE A 9 -26.54 6.29 -3.43
N VAL A 10 -25.70 5.95 -2.45
CA VAL A 10 -25.26 6.91 -1.43
C VAL A 10 -23.94 7.52 -1.90
N ILE A 11 -23.94 8.82 -2.12
CA ILE A 11 -22.73 9.61 -2.39
C ILE A 11 -22.62 10.66 -1.29
N ASP A 12 -21.49 10.70 -0.59
CA ASP A 12 -21.24 11.63 0.53
C ASP A 12 -22.32 11.61 1.62
N GLY A 13 -22.89 10.42 1.89
CA GLY A 13 -23.94 10.26 2.90
C GLY A 13 -25.33 10.72 2.46
N LYS A 14 -25.52 11.12 1.19
CA LYS A 14 -26.81 11.49 0.61
C LYS A 14 -27.27 10.41 -0.37
N GLU A 15 -28.54 10.04 -0.27
CA GLU A 15 -29.17 9.11 -1.21
C GLU A 15 -29.60 9.83 -2.48
N TYR A 16 -29.17 9.31 -3.61
CA TYR A 16 -29.56 9.76 -4.94
C TYR A 16 -30.18 8.60 -5.71
N ALA A 17 -31.31 8.84 -6.36
CA ALA A 17 -31.90 7.88 -7.27
C ALA A 17 -31.07 7.83 -8.58
N LEU A 18 -30.70 6.63 -9.04
CA LEU A 18 -29.82 6.47 -10.21
C LEU A 18 -30.43 7.02 -11.50
N ASP A 19 -31.76 7.06 -11.59
CA ASP A 19 -32.53 7.65 -12.69
C ASP A 19 -32.53 9.19 -12.66
N ALA A 20 -32.39 9.79 -11.48
CA ALA A 20 -32.27 11.23 -11.29
C ALA A 20 -30.87 11.79 -11.65
N LEU A 21 -29.88 10.92 -11.85
CA LEU A 21 -28.52 11.32 -12.25
C LEU A 21 -28.42 11.49 -13.78
N ASN A 22 -27.47 12.30 -14.25
CA ASN A 22 -27.16 12.37 -15.68
C ASN A 22 -26.20 11.22 -16.08
N ASP A 23 -26.12 10.93 -17.38
CA ASP A 23 -25.28 9.84 -17.90
C ASP A 23 -23.79 10.02 -17.57
N GLU A 24 -23.30 11.26 -17.61
CA GLU A 24 -21.93 11.61 -17.28
C GLU A 24 -21.58 11.27 -15.82
N THR A 25 -22.48 11.60 -14.89
CA THR A 25 -22.31 11.31 -13.45
C THR A 25 -22.28 9.81 -13.22
N ARG A 26 -23.16 9.04 -13.89
CA ARG A 26 -23.15 7.57 -13.82
C ARG A 26 -21.83 6.98 -14.30
N GLN A 27 -21.28 7.50 -15.39
CA GLN A 27 -19.99 7.07 -15.91
C GLN A 27 -18.85 7.37 -14.92
N LEU A 28 -18.82 8.59 -14.36
CA LEU A 28 -17.82 8.98 -13.37
C LEU A 28 -17.87 8.10 -12.12
N ILE A 29 -19.06 7.74 -11.63
CA ILE A 29 -19.23 6.80 -10.51
C ILE A 29 -18.63 5.43 -10.85
N GLY A 30 -18.85 4.95 -12.09
CA GLY A 30 -18.22 3.72 -12.58
C GLY A 30 -16.69 3.82 -12.57
N SER A 31 -16.14 4.93 -13.05
CA SER A 31 -14.70 5.20 -13.04
C SER A 31 -14.14 5.24 -11.62
N ILE A 32 -14.81 5.92 -10.68
CA ILE A 32 -14.40 5.99 -9.26
C ILE A 32 -14.30 4.58 -8.66
N ARG A 33 -15.31 3.74 -8.86
CA ARG A 33 -15.29 2.35 -8.37
C ARG A 33 -14.12 1.56 -8.96
N GLY A 34 -13.80 1.77 -10.23
CA GLY A 34 -12.63 1.16 -10.86
C GLY A 34 -11.32 1.62 -10.21
N VAL A 35 -11.18 2.92 -9.94
CA VAL A 35 -10.02 3.49 -9.25
C VAL A 35 -9.90 2.98 -7.82
N ASP A 36 -11.01 2.82 -7.08
CA ASP A 36 -11.01 2.31 -5.70
C ASP A 36 -10.49 0.86 -5.62
N VAL A 37 -10.86 0.03 -6.59
CA VAL A 37 -10.34 -1.35 -6.71
C VAL A 37 -8.83 -1.30 -6.92
N GLU A 38 -8.34 -0.41 -7.78
CA GLU A 38 -6.91 -0.26 -8.06
C GLU A 38 -6.14 0.27 -6.84
N ILE A 39 -6.69 1.25 -6.11
CA ILE A 39 -6.12 1.72 -4.84
C ILE A 39 -6.00 0.57 -3.84
N THR A 40 -7.02 -0.28 -3.74
CA THR A 40 -6.99 -1.46 -2.87
C THR A 40 -5.90 -2.44 -3.28
N ARG A 41 -5.73 -2.68 -4.58
CA ARG A 41 -4.66 -3.53 -5.13
C ARG A 41 -3.28 -2.98 -4.78
N LEU A 42 -3.05 -1.68 -4.96
CA LEU A 42 -1.78 -1.02 -4.65
C LEU A 42 -1.47 -1.06 -3.15
N ARG A 43 -2.45 -0.81 -2.28
CA ARG A 43 -2.27 -0.93 -0.82
C ARG A 43 -1.83 -2.33 -0.42
N ARG A 44 -2.36 -3.38 -1.06
CA ARG A 44 -1.92 -4.76 -0.82
C ARG A 44 -0.46 -4.98 -1.19
N GLN A 45 -0.02 -4.45 -2.34
CA GLN A 45 1.38 -4.56 -2.78
C GLN A 45 2.32 -3.81 -1.84
N ILE A 46 1.92 -2.63 -1.36
CA ILE A 46 2.67 -1.87 -0.36
C ILE A 46 2.85 -2.68 0.93
N ALA A 47 1.79 -3.34 1.42
CA ALA A 47 1.87 -4.17 2.64
C ALA A 47 2.85 -5.36 2.47
N ILE A 48 2.86 -5.99 1.30
CA ILE A 48 3.82 -7.06 0.97
C ILE A 48 5.25 -6.50 0.98
N ALA A 49 5.47 -5.37 0.29
CA ALA A 49 6.78 -4.73 0.22
C ALA A 49 7.30 -4.29 1.59
N GLN A 50 6.42 -3.76 2.46
CA GLN A 50 6.76 -3.40 3.84
C GLN A 50 7.20 -4.61 4.65
N THR A 51 6.52 -5.75 4.49
CA THR A 51 6.89 -7.01 5.15
C THR A 51 8.29 -7.48 4.71
N ALA A 52 8.56 -7.46 3.40
CA ALA A 52 9.87 -7.80 2.86
C ALA A 52 10.97 -6.85 3.37
N ARG A 53 10.72 -5.53 3.34
CA ARG A 53 11.64 -4.51 3.87
C ARG A 53 11.98 -4.78 5.34
N ALA A 54 10.99 -5.11 6.17
CA ALA A 54 11.22 -5.43 7.58
C ALA A 54 12.05 -6.71 7.76
N ALA A 55 11.85 -7.73 6.93
CA ALA A 55 12.69 -8.93 6.93
C ALA A 55 14.14 -8.60 6.55
N TYR A 56 14.36 -7.81 5.50
CA TYR A 56 15.70 -7.39 5.08
C TYR A 56 16.38 -6.53 6.13
N ALA A 57 15.68 -5.58 6.74
CA ALA A 57 16.24 -4.76 7.81
C ALA A 57 16.71 -5.60 9.01
N ARG A 58 15.94 -6.63 9.39
CA ARG A 58 16.35 -7.57 10.45
C ARG A 58 17.58 -8.40 10.04
N SER A 59 17.63 -8.85 8.78
CA SER A 59 18.80 -9.58 8.26
C SER A 59 20.06 -8.72 8.27
N VAL A 60 19.96 -7.46 7.85
CA VAL A 60 21.08 -6.51 7.89
C VAL A 60 21.51 -6.28 9.32
N ALA A 61 20.58 -6.00 10.25
CA ALA A 61 20.90 -5.81 11.65
C ALA A 61 21.59 -7.04 12.29
N ALA A 62 21.23 -8.25 11.86
CA ALA A 62 21.86 -9.48 12.32
C ALA A 62 23.26 -9.71 11.73
N SER A 63 23.55 -9.15 10.55
CA SER A 63 24.88 -9.23 9.91
C SER A 63 25.82 -8.11 10.32
N LEU A 64 25.33 -7.05 10.98
CA LEU A 64 26.19 -5.99 11.48
C LEU A 64 27.01 -6.48 12.67
N PRO A 65 28.29 -6.07 12.79
CA PRO A 65 29.06 -6.33 13.99
C PRO A 65 28.33 -5.73 15.19
N LYS A 66 28.22 -6.48 16.29
CA LYS A 66 27.64 -5.93 17.51
C LYS A 66 28.57 -4.88 18.08
N ASP A 67 28.01 -3.81 18.63
CA ASP A 67 28.77 -2.71 19.22
C ASP A 67 29.77 -3.29 20.24
N GLY A 68 31.05 -3.25 19.87
CA GLY A 68 32.17 -3.92 20.56
C GLY A 68 33.13 -4.70 19.63
N GLU A 69 32.67 -5.14 18.46
CA GLU A 69 33.47 -6.02 17.56
C GLU A 69 33.93 -5.29 16.28
N ALA A 70 33.22 -4.23 15.85
CA ALA A 70 33.63 -3.38 14.73
C ALA A 70 34.94 -2.60 14.97
N ALA A 71 35.24 -2.27 16.23
CA ALA A 71 36.49 -1.59 16.59
C ALA A 71 37.68 -2.56 16.66
N ALA A 72 37.46 -3.83 17.05
CA ALA A 72 38.51 -4.83 17.16
C ALA A 72 38.92 -5.45 15.80
N ALA A 73 37.98 -5.59 14.86
CA ALA A 73 38.27 -6.11 13.51
C ALA A 73 39.10 -5.13 12.67
N ALA A 74 38.94 -3.81 12.87
CA ALA A 74 39.71 -2.79 12.17
C ALA A 74 41.17 -2.69 12.64
N GLU A 75 41.46 -3.03 13.91
CA GLU A 75 42.83 -3.05 14.45
C GLU A 75 43.59 -4.35 14.11
N ALA A 76 42.90 -5.49 14.02
CA ALA A 76 43.53 -6.77 13.70
C ALA A 76 44.08 -6.85 12.25
N GLU A 77 43.44 -6.16 11.30
CA GLU A 77 43.90 -6.09 9.91
C GLU A 77 45.13 -5.16 9.75
N ALA A 78 45.31 -4.18 10.64
CA ALA A 78 46.46 -3.26 10.64
C ALA A 78 47.74 -3.82 11.29
N THR A 79 47.63 -4.87 12.12
CA THR A 79 48.79 -5.49 12.79
C THR A 79 49.35 -6.73 12.08
N SER A 80 48.75 -7.17 10.97
CA SER A 80 49.22 -8.32 10.18
C SER A 80 50.28 -7.96 9.11
N GLU A 81 50.62 -6.68 8.96
CA GLU A 81 51.53 -6.20 7.91
C GLU A 81 52.76 -5.42 8.45
N ALA A 82 53.08 -5.54 9.74
CA ALA A 82 54.25 -4.92 10.38
C ALA A 82 55.23 -5.95 10.97
#